data_AF-A0AAD5XG38-F1
#
_entry.id   AF-A0AAD5XG38-F1
#
_cell.length_a   1.000
_cell.length_b   1.000
_cell.length_c   1.000
_cell.angle_alpha   90.00
_cell.angle_beta   90.00
_cell.angle_gamma   90.00
#
_symmetry.space_group_name_H-M   'P 1'
#
loop_
_entity.id
_entity.type
_entity.pdbx_description
1 polymer ?
#
loop_
_entity_poly.entity_id
_entity_poly.type
_entity_poly.pdbx_seq_one_letter_code
_entity_poly.pdbx_strand_id
1 'polypeptide(L)'
;MDTNKLKVSNRVSIVPDGIHSEGTLRFIGTTSFAAGEWIGVELDQSEDGDSDGKVDGVSYFECSPGTGVFVHRDAIVKVLNPVINNTKYQLQCIRKCCSYY
;
A
#
# COMPACT_ATOMS: atom_id res chain seq x y z
N MET A 1 18.99 -7.47 1.61
CA MET A 1 18.85 -6.00 1.71
C MET A 1 17.49 -5.71 1.11
N ASP A 2 16.46 -5.71 1.94
CA ASP A 2 15.07 -5.83 1.54
C ASP A 2 14.58 -4.58 0.82
N THR A 3 14.69 -4.60 -0.51
CA THR A 3 14.34 -3.49 -1.39
C THR A 3 12.84 -3.41 -1.68
N ASN A 4 11.97 -3.59 -0.68
CA ASN A 4 10.57 -3.17 -0.83
C ASN A 4 10.48 -1.66 -0.64
N LYS A 5 11.12 -0.93 -1.57
CA LYS A 5 10.99 0.51 -1.71
C LYS A 5 9.51 0.80 -1.98
N LEU A 6 8.89 1.61 -1.12
CA LEU A 6 7.51 2.04 -1.28
C LEU A 6 7.29 2.67 -2.66
N LYS A 7 6.27 2.21 -3.35
CA LYS A 7 5.85 2.73 -4.65
C LYS A 7 4.33 2.90 -4.66
N VAL A 8 3.88 3.91 -5.40
CA VAL A 8 2.46 4.06 -5.74
C VAL A 8 1.97 2.76 -6.39
N SER A 9 0.71 2.42 -6.10
CA SER A 9 0.04 1.17 -6.44
C SER A 9 0.50 -0.07 -5.64
N ASN A 10 1.43 0.06 -4.70
CA ASN A 10 1.69 -1.03 -3.76
C ASN A 10 0.51 -1.22 -2.81
N ARG A 11 0.19 -2.47 -2.52
CA ARG A 11 -0.69 -2.81 -1.40
C ARG A 11 0.12 -2.71 -0.11
N VAL A 12 -0.46 -2.09 0.90
CA VAL A 12 0.22 -1.81 2.17
C VAL A 12 -0.73 -2.11 3.33
N SER A 13 -0.17 -2.64 4.41
CA SER A 13 -0.82 -2.67 5.71
C SER A 13 -0.27 -1.51 6.53
N ILE A 14 -1.19 -0.73 7.10
CA ILE A 14 -0.92 0.46 7.89
C ILE A 14 -1.54 0.33 9.28
N VAL A 15 -1.00 1.07 10.24
CA VAL A 15 -1.56 1.15 11.60
C VAL A 15 -1.72 2.62 12.02
N PRO A 16 -2.69 3.36 11.45
CA PRO A 16 -3.06 4.67 11.97
C PRO A 16 -3.63 4.50 13.38
N ASP A 17 -3.11 5.25 14.35
CA ASP A 17 -3.60 5.31 15.73
C ASP A 17 -3.80 3.96 16.44
N GLY A 18 -3.03 2.93 16.05
CA GLY A 18 -3.11 1.59 16.62
C GLY A 18 -4.15 0.67 15.98
N ILE A 19 -4.88 1.12 14.96
CA ILE A 19 -5.88 0.33 14.23
C ILE A 19 -5.24 -0.25 12.97
N HIS A 20 -5.31 -1.57 12.80
CA HIS A 20 -4.79 -2.23 11.60
C HIS A 20 -5.74 -2.05 10.42
N SER A 21 -5.26 -1.41 9.37
CA SER A 21 -5.98 -1.26 8.10
C SER A 21 -5.09 -1.66 6.92
N GLU A 22 -5.72 -2.04 5.81
CA GLU A 22 -5.05 -2.35 4.55
C GLU A 22 -5.55 -1.43 3.45
N GLY A 23 -4.68 -1.15 2.49
CA GLY A 23 -5.04 -0.30 1.37
C GLY A 23 -4.02 -0.31 0.26
N THR A 24 -4.24 0.59 -0.69
CA THR A 24 -3.39 0.83 -1.84
C THR A 24 -2.73 2.18 -1.70
N LEU A 25 -1.41 2.20 -1.82
CA LEU A 25 -0.64 3.44 -1.82
C LEU A 25 -0.97 4.25 -3.08
N ARG A 26 -1.47 5.47 -2.92
CA ARG A 26 -1.86 6.37 -4.01
C ARG A 26 -0.94 7.58 -4.16
N PHE A 27 -0.26 8.00 -3.09
CA PHE A 27 0.60 9.19 -3.09
C PHE A 27 1.84 8.98 -2.20
N ILE A 28 2.99 9.50 -2.63
CA ILE A 28 4.20 9.67 -1.80
C ILE A 28 4.77 11.04 -2.14
N GLY A 29 4.88 11.94 -1.15
CA GLY A 29 5.47 13.25 -1.38
C GLY A 29 5.20 14.26 -0.27
N THR A 30 5.61 15.50 -0.50
CA THR A 30 5.34 16.62 0.41
C THR A 30 3.94 17.16 0.21
N THR A 31 3.34 17.72 1.26
CA THR A 31 1.99 18.30 1.21
C THR A 31 1.99 19.77 1.61
N SER A 32 0.92 20.48 1.27
CA SER A 32 0.73 21.89 1.66
C SER A 32 0.24 22.03 3.09
N PHE A 33 -0.41 21.01 3.65
CA PHE A 33 -0.98 21.05 4.99
C PHE A 33 0.04 20.78 6.10
N ALA A 34 1.11 20.01 5.83
CA ALA A 34 2.14 19.72 6.80
C ALA A 34 3.49 19.39 6.15
N ALA A 35 4.57 19.69 6.87
CA ALA A 35 5.93 19.39 6.42
C ALA A 35 6.23 17.88 6.45
N GLY A 36 7.27 17.48 5.72
CA GLY A 36 7.75 16.10 5.66
C GLY A 36 7.17 15.30 4.50
N GLU A 37 7.58 14.03 4.40
CA GLU A 37 7.02 13.08 3.43
C GLU A 37 5.75 12.47 4.00
N TRP A 38 4.69 12.56 3.21
CA TRP A 38 3.38 11.99 3.47
C TRP A 38 3.09 10.90 2.46
N ILE A 39 2.36 9.89 2.92
CA ILE A 39 1.89 8.78 2.13
C ILE A 39 0.37 8.83 2.13
N GLY A 40 -0.22 8.97 0.95
CA GLY A 40 -1.65 8.82 0.76
C GLY A 40 -1.99 7.37 0.46
N VAL A 41 -2.89 6.80 1.25
CA VAL A 41 -3.37 5.42 1.09
C VAL A 41 -4.88 5.46 0.89
N GLU A 42 -5.35 4.74 -0.12
CA GLU A 42 -6.77 4.41 -0.27
C GLU A 42 -7.02 3.08 0.45
N LEU A 43 -7.83 3.11 1.50
CA LEU A 43 -8.19 1.98 2.31
C LEU A 43 -9.21 1.09 1.61
N ASP A 44 -9.10 -0.22 1.83
CA ASP A 44 -10.04 -1.18 1.25
C ASP A 44 -11.41 -1.11 1.94
N GLN A 45 -11.45 -0.66 3.21
CA GLN A 45 -12.67 -0.45 3.98
C GLN A 45 -12.91 1.04 4.18
N SER A 46 -14.14 1.50 3.90
CA SER A 46 -14.53 2.91 3.90
C SER A 46 -14.83 3.51 5.27
N GLU A 47 -14.83 2.70 6.33
CA GLU A 47 -15.08 3.21 7.69
C GLU A 47 -13.80 3.72 8.37
N ASP A 48 -12.63 3.47 7.76
CA ASP A 48 -11.31 3.78 8.32
C ASP A 48 -10.65 5.03 7.69
N GLY A 49 -11.26 5.64 6.66
CA GLY A 49 -10.69 6.77 5.93
C GLY A 49 -11.35 8.11 6.27
N ASP A 50 -10.59 9.19 6.15
CA ASP A 50 -10.98 10.55 6.57
C ASP A 50 -11.04 11.55 5.41
N SER A 51 -10.66 11.13 4.20
CA SER A 51 -10.55 12.02 3.04
C SER A 51 -10.93 11.33 1.72
N ASP A 52 -11.14 12.15 0.69
CA ASP A 52 -11.33 11.76 -0.71
C ASP A 52 -10.03 11.95 -1.54
N GLY A 53 -8.88 12.06 -0.85
CA GLY A 53 -7.58 12.37 -1.46
C GLY A 53 -7.33 13.88 -1.64
N LYS A 54 -8.22 14.73 -1.12
CA LYS A 54 -8.05 16.19 -1.07
C LYS A 54 -7.97 16.69 0.36
N VAL A 55 -7.14 17.72 0.57
CA VAL A 55 -7.03 18.45 1.84
C VAL A 55 -6.96 19.94 1.51
N ASP A 56 -7.80 20.75 2.16
CA ASP A 56 -7.89 22.20 1.97
C ASP A 56 -8.04 22.64 0.50
N GLY A 57 -8.78 21.86 -0.30
CA GLY A 57 -9.00 22.14 -1.72
C GLY A 57 -7.85 21.74 -2.65
N VAL A 58 -6.72 21.24 -2.11
CA VAL A 58 -5.61 20.68 -2.89
C VAL A 58 -5.82 19.18 -3.07
N SER A 59 -5.75 18.71 -4.32
CA SER A 59 -5.88 17.28 -4.64
C SER A 59 -4.50 16.61 -4.72
N TYR A 60 -4.29 15.57 -3.92
CA TYR A 60 -3.05 14.80 -3.89
C TYR A 60 -3.18 13.46 -4.61
N PHE A 61 -4.33 12.82 -4.46
CA PHE A 61 -4.71 11.60 -5.17
C PHE A 61 -6.24 11.52 -5.29
N GLU A 62 -6.72 10.53 -6.04
CA GLU A 62 -8.14 10.24 -6.20
C GLU A 62 -8.45 8.92 -5.49
N CYS A 63 -9.51 8.92 -4.68
CA CYS A 63 -10.06 7.72 -4.06
C CYS A 63 -11.57 7.91 -3.82
N SER A 64 -12.22 6.84 -3.37
CA SER A 64 -13.62 6.95 -2.95
C SER A 64 -13.76 7.87 -1.71
N PRO A 65 -14.89 8.58 -1.55
CA PRO A 65 -15.10 9.42 -0.37
C PRO A 65 -15.01 8.60 0.91
N GLY A 66 -14.22 9.06 1.88
CA GLY A 66 -14.03 8.38 3.17
C GLY A 66 -13.11 7.15 3.11
N THR A 67 -12.39 6.92 2.01
CA THR A 67 -11.39 5.83 1.95
C THR A 67 -9.95 6.34 1.96
N GLY A 68 -9.72 7.64 1.82
CA GLY A 68 -8.38 8.22 1.79
C GLY A 68 -7.85 8.52 3.19
N VAL A 69 -6.60 8.14 3.44
CA VAL A 69 -5.86 8.53 4.65
C VAL A 69 -4.46 9.03 4.29
N PHE A 70 -3.99 10.03 5.02
CA PHE A 70 -2.61 10.52 4.95
C PHE A 70 -1.86 10.07 6.19
N VAL A 71 -0.76 9.34 5.98
CA VAL A 71 0.09 8.86 7.08
C VAL A 71 1.56 9.14 6.80
N HIS A 72 2.37 9.19 7.86
CA HIS A 72 3.82 9.15 7.71
C HIS A 72 4.31 7.73 7.40
N ARG A 73 5.53 7.64 6.88
CA ARG A 73 6.18 6.37 6.55
C ARG A 73 6.21 5.38 7.71
N ASP A 74 6.29 5.88 8.94
CA ASP A 74 6.35 5.06 10.16
C ASP A 74 5.05 4.30 10.45
N ALA A 75 3.92 4.73 9.88
CA ALA A 75 2.65 4.03 9.99
C ALA A 75 2.56 2.82 9.04
N ILE A 76 3.45 2.71 8.04
CA ILE A 76 3.47 1.58 7.12
C ILE A 76 4.13 0.39 7.80
N VAL A 77 3.34 -0.62 8.14
CA VAL A 77 3.84 -1.84 8.78
C VAL A 77 4.45 -2.78 7.75
N LYS A 78 3.80 -2.93 6.60
CA LYS A 78 4.23 -3.89 5.58
C LYS A 78 3.77 -3.51 4.18
N VAL A 79 4.66 -3.66 3.21
CA VAL A 79 4.27 -3.75 1.79
C VAL A 79 3.74 -5.15 1.55
N LEU A 80 2.44 -5.26 1.31
CA LEU A 80 1.81 -6.50 0.88
C LEU A 80 2.32 -6.77 -0.53
N ASN A 81 3.07 -7.86 -0.68
CA ASN A 81 3.63 -8.22 -1.97
C ASN A 81 2.49 -8.22 -3.00
N PRO A 82 2.68 -7.60 -4.19
CA PRO A 82 1.74 -7.81 -5.26
C PRO A 82 1.59 -9.32 -5.40
N VAL A 83 0.37 -9.80 -5.54
CA VAL A 83 0.13 -11.17 -6.01
C VAL A 83 0.73 -11.23 -7.40
N ILE A 84 2.04 -11.42 -7.48
CA ILE A 84 2.68 -12.07 -8.61
C ILE A 84 2.04 -13.44 -8.58
N ASN A 85 0.95 -13.58 -9.34
CA ASN A 85 0.46 -14.86 -9.83
C ASN A 85 1.66 -15.46 -10.55
N ASN A 86 2.47 -16.17 -9.78
CA ASN A 86 3.75 -16.60 -10.24
C ASN A 86 3.52 -17.93 -10.95
N THR A 87 2.78 -17.88 -12.06
CA THR A 87 2.60 -19.00 -12.97
C THR A 87 3.96 -19.52 -13.46
N LYS A 88 5.04 -18.74 -13.27
CA LYS A 88 6.41 -19.16 -13.57
C LYS A 88 7.11 -19.90 -12.42
N TYR A 89 6.80 -19.64 -11.14
CA TYR A 89 7.47 -20.33 -10.03
C TYR A 89 6.69 -21.54 -9.51
N GLN A 90 5.40 -21.67 -9.82
CA GLN A 90 4.67 -22.92 -9.55
C GLN A 90 5.04 -24.04 -10.54
N LEU A 91 5.45 -23.70 -11.77
CA LEU A 91 5.98 -24.67 -12.75
C LEU A 91 7.40 -25.16 -12.42
N GLN A 92 8.15 -24.46 -11.57
CA GLN A 92 9.52 -24.88 -11.21
C GLN A 92 9.55 -25.94 -10.10
N CYS A 93 8.48 -26.09 -9.32
CA CYS A 93 8.39 -27.11 -8.27
C CYS A 93 7.79 -28.45 -8.75
N ILE A 94 7.17 -28.52 -9.94
CA ILE A 94 6.49 -29.74 -10.40
C ILE A 94 7.40 -30.62 -11.32
N ARG A 95 8.51 -30.09 -11.85
CA ARG A 95 9.40 -30.85 -12.77
C ARG A 95 10.61 -31.54 -12.12
N LYS A 96 10.69 -31.63 -10.80
CA LYS A 96 11.79 -32.34 -10.12
C LYS A 96 11.33 -33.41 -9.11
N CYS A 97 10.25 -34.11 -9.42
CA CYS A 97 9.93 -35.38 -8.77
C CYS A 97 9.55 -36.42 -9.83
N CYS A 98 10.52 -36.86 -10.61
CA CYS A 98 10.56 -38.14 -11.32
C CYS A 98 11.99 -38.32 -11.84
N SER A 99 12.53 -39.52 -11.67
CA SER A 99 13.88 -39.95 -12.04
C SER A 99 14.98 -39.66 -10.99
N TYR A 100 14.91 -40.38 -9.87
CA TYR A 100 16.05 -41.19 -9.47
C TYR A 100 15.59 -42.64 -9.40
N TYR A 101 16.42 -43.51 -10.00
CA TYR A 101 16.28 -44.96 -10.14
C TYR A 101 15.96 -45.67 -8.83
#